data_AF-A0A4R8L5K0-F1
#
_entry.id   AF-A0A4R8L5K0-F1
#
_cell.length_a   1.000
_cell.length_b   1.000
_cell.length_c   1.000
_cell.angle_alpha   90.00
_cell.angle_beta   90.00
_cell.angle_gamma   90.00
#
_symmetry.space_group_name_H-M   'P 1'
#
loop_
_entity.id
_entity.type
_entity.pdbx_description
1 polymer ?
#
loop_
_entity_poly.entity_id
_entity_poly.type
_entity_poly.pdbx_seq_one_letter_code
_entity_poly.pdbx_strand_id
1 'polypeptide(L)'
;RKFAESEQGRAILQNSDTKVLLRQDKLDKEAVIENFGLEEHEFEELIAFRDGQARWWVGGEVFYNQLVPFADEFELFTTRFVQSDAELAMQRRWLA
;
A
#
# COMPACT_ATOMS: atom_id res chain seq x y z
N ARG A 1 -19.70 -3.13 2.49
CA ARG A 1 -19.58 -2.20 1.35
C ARG A 1 -18.11 -1.85 1.22
N LYS A 2 -17.51 -2.06 0.05
CA LYS A 2 -16.12 -1.66 -0.18
C LYS A 2 -16.08 -0.13 -0.29
N PHE A 3 -15.02 0.50 0.22
CA PHE A 3 -14.89 1.96 0.23
C PHE A 3 -15.04 2.57 -1.18
N ALA A 4 -14.42 1.95 -2.18
CA ALA A 4 -14.45 2.37 -3.59
C ALA A 4 -15.82 2.20 -4.29
N GLU A 5 -16.75 1.43 -3.70
CA GLU A 5 -18.11 1.26 -4.24
C GLU A 5 -19.04 2.41 -3.83
N SER A 6 -18.64 3.24 -2.86
CA SER A 6 -19.38 4.45 -2.49
C SER A 6 -19.00 5.61 -3.41
N GLU A 7 -19.97 6.45 -3.78
CA GLU A 7 -19.73 7.66 -4.58
C GLU A 7 -18.66 8.56 -3.94
N GLN A 8 -18.72 8.72 -2.61
CA GLN A 8 -17.78 9.53 -1.86
C GLN A 8 -16.37 8.93 -1.86
N GLY A 9 -16.25 7.61 -1.66
CA GLY A 9 -14.97 6.93 -1.70
C GLY A 9 -14.34 6.96 -3.09
N ARG A 10 -15.14 6.77 -4.14
CA ARG A 10 -14.70 6.90 -5.53
C ARG A 10 -14.22 8.31 -5.86
N ALA A 11 -14.95 9.34 -5.40
CA ALA A 11 -14.56 10.73 -5.60
C ALA A 11 -13.21 11.04 -4.92
N ILE A 12 -12.94 10.50 -3.73
CA ILE A 12 -11.64 10.64 -3.06
C ILE A 12 -10.53 9.99 -3.90
N LEU A 13 -10.76 8.77 -4.39
CA LEU A 13 -9.77 8.06 -5.20
C LEU A 13 -9.47 8.79 -6.51
N GLN A 14 -10.47 9.32 -7.21
CA GLN A 14 -10.29 9.97 -8.50
C GLN A 14 -9.68 11.38 -8.37
N ASN A 15 -10.15 12.17 -7.40
CA ASN A 15 -9.78 13.59 -7.29
C ASN A 15 -8.50 13.86 -6.49
N SER A 16 -7.86 12.84 -5.92
CA SER A 16 -6.57 13.04 -5.23
C SER A 16 -5.50 13.56 -6.20
N ASP A 17 -4.92 14.72 -5.93
CA ASP A 17 -3.90 15.34 -6.81
C ASP A 17 -2.61 14.49 -6.90
N THR A 18 -2.33 13.73 -5.85
CA THR A 18 -1.21 12.79 -5.78
C THR A 18 -1.70 11.38 -5.48
N LYS A 19 -1.19 10.39 -6.21
CA LYS A 19 -1.49 8.97 -6.03
C LYS A 19 -0.23 8.15 -6.17
N VAL A 20 -0.12 7.10 -5.37
CA VAL A 20 1.00 6.15 -5.40
C VAL A 20 0.41 4.76 -5.54
N LEU A 21 0.61 4.16 -6.71
CA LEU A 21 0.16 2.82 -7.02
C LEU A 21 1.32 1.84 -6.84
N LEU A 22 1.24 1.04 -5.78
CA LEU A 22 2.16 -0.07 -5.51
C LEU A 22 1.69 -1.34 -6.23
N ARG A 23 2.34 -2.48 -5.96
CA ARG A 23 1.88 -3.78 -6.46
C ARG A 23 0.41 -4.03 -6.12
N GLN A 24 -0.37 -4.43 -7.13
CA GLN A 24 -1.80 -4.76 -7.01
C GLN A 24 -2.06 -6.26 -7.10
N ASP A 25 -3.20 -6.72 -6.59
CA ASP A 25 -3.68 -8.09 -6.77
C ASP A 25 -4.42 -8.22 -8.11
N LYS A 26 -4.24 -9.36 -8.79
CA LYS A 26 -4.98 -9.69 -10.03
C LYS A 26 -6.49 -9.67 -9.84
N LEU A 27 -6.97 -10.01 -8.64
CA LEU A 27 -8.41 -10.03 -8.32
C LEU A 27 -9.03 -8.63 -8.28
N ASP A 28 -8.22 -7.57 -8.12
CA ASP A 28 -8.68 -6.19 -8.03
C ASP A 28 -8.66 -5.44 -9.39
N LYS A 29 -8.35 -6.15 -10.48
CA LYS A 29 -8.14 -5.59 -11.83
C LYS A 29 -9.19 -4.57 -12.25
N GLU A 30 -10.45 -4.96 -12.26
CA GLU A 30 -11.55 -4.11 -12.73
C GLU A 30 -11.65 -2.83 -11.90
N ALA A 31 -11.56 -2.96 -10.58
CA ALA A 31 -11.67 -1.82 -9.67
C ALA A 31 -10.47 -0.87 -9.80
N VAL A 32 -9.26 -1.38 -9.98
CA VAL A 32 -8.07 -0.54 -10.14
C VAL A 32 -8.11 0.19 -11.48
N ILE A 33 -8.44 -0.52 -12.57
CA ILE A 33 -8.58 0.08 -13.90
C ILE A 33 -9.65 1.18 -13.90
N GLU A 34 -10.85 0.91 -13.36
CA GLU A 34 -11.94 1.88 -13.36
C GLU A 34 -11.64 3.11 -12.48
N ASN A 35 -11.13 2.91 -11.27
CA ASN A 35 -10.94 4.01 -10.33
C ASN A 35 -9.72 4.89 -10.68
N PHE A 36 -8.71 4.33 -11.35
CA PHE A 36 -7.48 5.05 -11.69
C PHE A 36 -7.35 5.32 -13.19
N GLY A 37 -8.31 4.91 -14.03
CA GLY A 37 -8.30 5.17 -15.46
C GLY A 37 -7.09 4.56 -16.19
N LEU A 38 -6.66 3.37 -15.75
CA LEU A 38 -5.50 2.69 -16.31
C LEU A 38 -5.85 1.89 -17.56
N GLU A 39 -4.90 1.77 -18.47
CA GLU A 39 -4.97 0.76 -19.52
C GLU A 39 -4.60 -0.64 -18.99
N GLU A 40 -5.01 -1.68 -19.73
CA GLU A 40 -4.79 -3.06 -19.31
C GLU A 40 -3.30 -3.40 -19.14
N HIS A 41 -2.45 -2.90 -20.05
CA HIS A 41 -1.00 -3.12 -19.98
C HIS A 41 -0.37 -2.43 -18.76
N GLU A 42 -0.88 -1.25 -18.37
CA GLU A 42 -0.42 -0.52 -17.19
C GLU A 42 -0.76 -1.27 -15.90
N PHE A 43 -1.91 -1.95 -15.86
CA PHE A 43 -2.26 -2.82 -14.76
C PHE A 43 -1.38 -4.08 -14.70
N GLU A 44 -1.04 -4.66 -15.86
CA GLU A 44 -0.10 -5.79 -15.92
C GLU A 44 1.27 -5.43 -15.36
N GLU A 45 1.76 -4.21 -15.61
CA GLU A 45 2.96 -3.69 -14.97
C GLU A 45 2.84 -3.66 -13.44
N LEU A 46 1.72 -3.13 -12.92
CA LEU A 46 1.48 -3.04 -11.48
C LEU A 46 1.48 -4.41 -10.78
N ILE A 47 1.00 -5.46 -11.45
CA ILE A 47 1.03 -6.82 -10.87
C ILE A 47 2.48 -7.33 -10.76
N ALA A 48 3.34 -6.93 -11.71
CA ALA A 48 4.73 -7.36 -11.77
C ALA A 48 5.68 -6.58 -10.83
N PHE A 49 5.19 -5.51 -10.21
CA PHE A 49 6.00 -4.68 -9.32
C PHE A 49 6.58 -5.46 -8.13
N ARG A 50 7.85 -5.18 -7.84
CA ARG A 50 8.53 -5.66 -6.63
C ARG A 50 8.15 -4.80 -5.44
N ASP A 51 8.42 -5.29 -4.24
CA ASP A 51 8.17 -4.54 -3.02
C ASP A 51 8.90 -3.18 -3.07
N GLY A 52 8.16 -2.10 -2.81
CA GLY A 52 8.62 -0.72 -2.88
C GLY A 52 8.65 -0.11 -4.29
N GLN A 53 8.45 -0.87 -5.37
CA GLN A 53 8.23 -0.27 -6.69
C GLN A 53 6.87 0.41 -6.73
N ALA A 54 6.84 1.63 -7.28
CA ALA A 54 5.63 2.42 -7.34
C ALA A 54 5.52 3.20 -8.64
N ARG A 55 4.27 3.34 -9.09
CA ARG A 55 3.85 4.29 -10.12
C ARG A 55 3.26 5.49 -9.40
N TRP A 56 3.87 6.64 -9.61
CA TRP A 56 3.44 7.91 -9.06
C TRP A 56 2.62 8.65 -10.09
N TRP A 57 1.52 9.23 -9.62
CA TRP A 57 0.76 10.20 -10.37
C TRP A 57 0.72 11.49 -9.56
N VAL A 58 1.33 12.55 -10.08
CA VAL A 58 1.42 13.86 -9.42
C VAL A 58 1.09 14.94 -10.44
N GLY A 59 0.01 15.70 -10.21
CA GLY A 59 -0.31 16.88 -11.04
C GLY A 59 -0.48 16.60 -12.53
N GLY A 60 -0.90 15.40 -12.92
CA GLY A 60 -1.06 14.99 -14.32
C GLY A 60 0.14 14.26 -14.93
N GLU A 61 1.28 14.24 -14.25
CA GLU A 61 2.46 13.50 -14.68
C GLU A 61 2.53 12.13 -14.03
N VAL A 62 3.07 11.15 -14.77
CA VAL A 62 3.28 9.79 -14.30
C VAL A 62 4.77 9.47 -14.33
N PHE A 63 5.32 8.98 -13.21
CA PHE A 63 6.70 8.51 -13.13
C PHE A 63 6.82 7.25 -12.27
N TYR A 64 7.94 6.56 -12.41
CA TYR A 64 8.18 5.27 -11.78
C TYR A 64 9.39 5.37 -10.85
N ASN A 65 9.28 4.82 -9.63
CA ASN A 65 10.39 4.79 -8.70
C ASN A 65 10.43 3.50 -7.88
N GLN A 66 11.50 3.36 -7.11
CA GLN A 66 11.67 2.35 -6.07
C GLN A 66 11.80 3.09 -4.74
N LEU A 67 10.81 2.92 -3.88
CA LEU A 67 10.87 3.35 -2.49
C LEU A 67 11.77 2.40 -1.72
N VAL A 68 12.75 2.97 -1.03
CA VAL A 68 13.68 2.26 -0.16
C VAL A 68 13.63 2.95 1.20
N PRO A 69 13.19 2.26 2.26
CA PRO A 69 13.17 2.85 3.59
C PRO A 69 14.60 3.05 4.11
N PHE A 70 14.78 4.06 4.94
CA PHE A 70 16.03 4.26 5.67
C PHE A 70 16.12 3.30 6.87
N ALA A 71 17.34 3.04 7.35
CA ALA A 71 17.57 2.07 8.42
C ALA A 71 16.85 2.44 9.74
N ASP A 72 16.70 3.74 10.00
CA ASP A 72 16.05 4.32 11.17
C ASP A 72 14.51 4.32 11.09
N GLU A 73 13.91 4.25 9.89
CA GLU A 73 12.45 4.16 9.74
C GLU A 73 11.87 2.85 10.28
N PHE A 74 12.66 1.77 10.32
CA PHE A 74 12.25 0.48 10.87
C PHE A 74 12.06 0.49 12.39
N GLU A 75 12.67 1.43 13.09
CA GLU A 75 12.54 1.56 14.56
C GLU A 75 11.25 2.29 14.95
N LEU A 76 10.65 3.05 14.04
CA LEU A 76 9.54 3.95 14.34
C LEU A 76 8.18 3.25 14.34
N PHE A 77 7.93 2.31 13.40
CA PHE A 77 6.64 1.61 13.32
C PHE A 77 6.79 0.22 12.68
N THR A 78 6.35 -0.82 13.39
CA THR A 78 6.15 -2.15 12.83
C THR A 78 4.72 -2.61 13.10
N THR A 79 4.06 -3.16 12.08
CA THR A 79 2.75 -3.84 12.22
C THR A 79 2.91 -5.33 12.52
N ARG A 80 4.14 -5.85 12.54
CA ARG A 80 4.42 -7.20 13.04
C ARG A 80 4.16 -7.20 14.54
N PHE A 81 3.41 -8.19 15.03
CA PHE A 81 3.20 -8.38 16.45
C PHE A 81 4.56 -8.49 17.15
N VAL A 82 4.92 -7.48 17.91
CA VAL A 82 6.07 -7.51 18.81
C VAL A 82 5.48 -7.74 20.19
N GLN A 83 5.74 -8.92 20.76
CA GLN A 83 5.37 -9.20 22.13
C GLN A 83 6.10 -8.19 23.01
N SER A 84 5.38 -7.42 23.81
CA SER A 84 6.00 -6.37 24.62
C SER A 84 6.95 -6.98 25.65
N ASP A 85 7.99 -6.24 26.04
CA ASP A 85 8.92 -6.69 27.10
C ASP A 85 8.18 -7.03 28.41
N ALA A 86 7.06 -6.34 28.68
CA ALA A 86 6.20 -6.63 29.82
C ALA A 86 5.52 -8.00 29.72
N GLU A 87 5.00 -8.36 28.54
CA GLU A 87 4.41 -9.68 28.28
C GLU A 87 5.46 -10.80 28.34
N LEU A 88 6.66 -10.57 27.80
CA LEU A 88 7.79 -11.50 27.90
C LEU A 88 8.24 -11.72 29.35
N ALA A 89 8.30 -10.64 30.16
CA ALA A 89 8.66 -10.71 31.56
C ALA A 89 7.61 -11.46 32.40
N MET A 90 6.32 -11.28 32.12
CA MET A 90 5.26 -12.08 32.75
C MET A 90 5.39 -13.54 32.37
N GLN A 91 5.56 -13.87 31.09
CA GLN A 91 5.66 -15.26 30.64
C GLN A 91 6.85 -16.00 31.28
N ARG A 92 7.99 -15.32 31.47
CA ARG A 92 9.17 -15.86 32.18
C ARG A 92 8.91 -16.13 33.67
N ARG A 93 8.08 -15.31 34.34
CA ARG A 93 7.71 -15.51 35.75
C ARG A 93 6.74 -16.67 35.97
N TRP A 94 5.93 -17.01 34.97
CA TRP A 94 4.98 -18.13 35.05
C TRP A 94 5.62 -19.48 34.73
N LEU A 95 6.77 -19.48 34.05
CA LEU A 95 7.55 -20.67 33.70
C LEU A 95 8.64 -21.04 34.72
N ALA A 96 8.85 -20.18 35.74
CA ALA A 96 9.78 -20.39 36.85
C ALA A 96 9.02 -20.85 38.10
#